data_AF-A0A067PKH2-F1
#
_entry.id   AF-A0A067PKH2-F1
#
_cell.length_a   1.000
_cell.length_b   1.000
_cell.length_c   1.000
_cell.angle_alpha   90.00
_cell.angle_beta   90.00
_cell.angle_gamma   90.00
#
_symmetry.space_group_name_H-M   'P 1'
#
loop_
_entity.id
_entity.type
_entity.pdbx_description
1 polymer ?
#
loop_
_entity_poly.entity_id
_entity_poly.type
_entity_poly.pdbx_seq_one_letter_code
_entity_poly.pdbx_strand_id
1 'polypeptide(L)' 'MTPAGLSATRARRADQEKPGKFICGICGGDFTRRSNLDAHTRSHLGVRPYSCTECNGKFGTRSVLNRHKRALHPDRA' A
#
# COMPACT_ATOMS: atom_id res chain seq x y z
N MET A 1 14.87 -3.93 -60.43
CA MET A 1 15.27 -5.01 -59.51
C MET A 1 15.49 -4.37 -58.16
N THR A 2 14.58 -4.64 -57.22
CA THR A 2 14.50 -4.17 -55.82
C THR A 2 15.75 -4.57 -55.00
N PRO A 3 16.07 -3.96 -53.84
CA PRO A 3 15.09 -3.80 -52.76
C PRO A 3 15.11 -2.52 -51.92
N ALA A 4 13.91 -2.25 -51.42
CA ALA A 4 13.60 -1.43 -50.26
C ALA A 4 14.30 -1.97 -49.00
N GLY A 5 14.80 -1.06 -48.16
CA GLY A 5 15.54 -1.39 -46.94
C GLY A 5 15.16 -0.49 -45.78
N LEU A 6 13.96 -0.72 -45.24
CA LEU A 6 13.65 -0.73 -43.80
C LEU A 6 14.13 0.47 -42.95
N SER A 7 13.29 1.51 -42.85
CA SER A 7 13.32 2.45 -41.73
C SER A 7 12.93 1.73 -40.44
N ALA A 8 13.91 1.21 -39.71
CA ALA A 8 13.70 0.63 -38.39
C ALA A 8 13.42 1.77 -37.38
N THR A 9 12.14 2.00 -37.10
CA THR A 9 11.74 2.84 -35.96
C THR A 9 12.29 2.21 -34.68
N ARG A 10 13.08 2.98 -33.94
CA ARG A 10 13.62 2.56 -32.64
C ARG A 10 12.45 2.34 -31.68
N ALA A 11 11.97 1.10 -31.58
CA ALA A 11 11.01 0.71 -30.57
C ALA A 11 11.63 0.99 -29.20
N ARG A 12 11.01 1.89 -28.43
CA ARG A 12 11.35 2.09 -27.02
C ARG A 12 11.05 0.77 -26.32
N ARG A 13 12.09 0.04 -25.91
CA ARG A 13 11.93 -1.01 -24.91
C ARG A 13 11.53 -0.30 -23.63
N ALA A 14 10.23 -0.31 -23.33
CA ALA A 14 9.76 -0.10 -21.97
C ALA A 14 10.28 -1.30 -21.18
N ASP A 15 11.50 -1.15 -20.67
CA ASP A 15 12.00 -1.90 -19.53
C ASP A 15 10.91 -1.84 -18.47
N GLN A 16 10.17 -2.93 -18.38
CA GLN A 16 9.03 -3.08 -17.53
C GLN A 16 9.58 -3.21 -16.11
N GLU A 17 9.87 -2.08 -15.48
CA GLU A 17 9.97 -2.00 -14.03
C GLU A 17 8.55 -2.23 -13.50
N LYS A 18 8.13 -3.50 -13.47
CA LYS A 18 6.94 -3.95 -12.76
C LYS A 18 7.12 -3.42 -11.33
N PRO A 19 6.20 -2.60 -10.79
CA PRO A 19 6.37 -2.05 -9.45
C PRO A 19 6.57 -3.22 -8.50
N GLY A 20 7.74 -3.28 -7.88
CA GLY A 20 8.17 -4.40 -7.06
C GLY A 20 7.10 -4.71 -6.02
N LYS A 21 6.54 -5.92 -6.05
CA LYS A 21 5.61 -6.38 -5.02
C LYS A 21 6.32 -6.32 -3.67
N PHE A 22 5.66 -5.75 -2.67
CA PHE A 22 6.18 -5.70 -1.31
C PHE A 22 5.73 -6.95 -0.58
N ILE A 23 6.68 -7.81 -0.21
CA ILE A 23 6.39 -9.10 0.41
C ILE A 23 6.51 -9.00 1.94
N CYS A 24 5.58 -9.64 2.65
CA CYS A 24 5.64 -9.80 4.09
C CYS A 24 6.65 -10.88 4.49
N GLY A 25 7.65 -10.52 5.27
CA GLY A 25 8.65 -11.48 5.76
C GLY A 25 8.11 -12.49 6.79
N ILE A 26 6.88 -12.31 7.29
CA ILE A 26 6.29 -13.19 8.32
C ILE A 26 5.40 -14.27 7.68
N CYS A 27 4.55 -13.90 6.73
CA CYS A 27 3.59 -14.82 6.10
C CYS A 27 3.72 -14.93 4.58
N GLY A 28 4.67 -14.23 3.96
CA GLY A 28 4.87 -14.27 2.50
C GLY A 28 3.82 -13.53 1.68
N GLY A 29 2.83 -12.88 2.30
CA GLY A 29 1.78 -12.14 1.59
C GLY A 29 2.34 -10.97 0.76
N ASP A 30 1.79 -10.77 -0.44
CA ASP A 30 2.22 -9.70 -1.35
C ASP A 30 1.30 -8.48 -1.32
N PHE A 31 1.91 -7.30 -1.39
CA PHE A 31 1.22 -6.02 -1.35
C PHE A 31 1.71 -5.10 -2.46
N THR A 32 0.79 -4.37 -3.08
CA THR A 32 1.11 -3.42 -4.17
C THR A 32 1.76 -2.13 -3.66
N ARG A 33 1.70 -1.86 -2.35
CA ARG A 33 2.22 -0.62 -1.73
C ARG A 33 2.96 -0.95 -0.43
N ARG A 34 4.08 -0.25 -0.19
CA ARG A 34 4.87 -0.41 1.04
C ARG A 34 4.07 -0.07 2.30
N SER A 35 3.22 0.96 2.24
CA SER A 35 2.34 1.35 3.36
C SER A 35 1.34 0.26 3.74
N ASN A 36 0.85 -0.51 2.77
CA ASN A 36 -0.05 -1.63 3.02
C ASN A 36 0.72 -2.79 3.67
N LEU A 37 1.92 -3.10 3.18
CA LEU A 37 2.79 -4.08 3.80
C LEU A 37 3.10 -3.69 5.25
N ASP A 38 3.52 -2.46 5.50
CA ASP A 38 3.85 -1.97 6.84
C ASP A 38 2.66 -2.06 7.80
N ALA A 39 1.47 -1.59 7.37
CA ALA A 39 0.24 -1.75 8.15
C ALA A 39 -0.11 -3.22 8.43
N HIS A 40 0.12 -4.11 7.46
CA HIS A 40 -0.05 -5.55 7.62
C HIS A 40 0.96 -6.14 8.61
N THR A 41 2.25 -5.77 8.54
CA THR A 41 3.25 -6.30 9.47
C THR A 41 2.94 -5.94 10.93
N ARG A 42 2.35 -4.78 11.18
CA ARG A 42 1.89 -4.38 12.52
C ARG A 42 0.80 -5.31 13.08
N SER A 43 -0.01 -5.94 12.23
CA SER A 43 -1.03 -6.89 12.70
C SER A 43 -0.42 -8.16 13.27
N HIS A 44 0.71 -8.62 12.73
CA HIS A 44 1.46 -9.76 13.28
C HIS A 44 2.06 -9.43 14.65
N LEU A 45 2.59 -8.23 14.80
CA LEU A 45 3.21 -7.77 16.05
C LEU A 45 2.18 -7.30 17.10
N GLY A 46 0.89 -7.26 16.76
CA GLY A 46 -0.15 -6.70 17.62
C GLY A 46 0.02 -5.21 17.92
N VAL A 47 0.88 -4.50 17.17
CA VAL A 47 1.19 -3.09 17.41
C VAL A 47 0.06 -2.23 16.87
N ARG A 48 -0.54 -1.42 17.76
CA ARG A 48 -1.65 -0.52 17.44
C ARG A 48 -1.24 0.91 17.84
N PRO A 49 -0.48 1.62 16.97
CA PRO A 49 0.13 2.89 17.33
C PRO A 49 -0.88 4.05 17.35
N TYR A 50 -2.09 3.83 16.82
CA TYR A 50 -3.12 4.86 16.77
C TYR A 50 -4.12 4.63 17.90
N SER A 51 -4.23 5.59 18.82
CA SER A 51 -5.23 5.58 19.89
C SER A 51 -6.29 6.65 19.66
N CYS A 52 -7.53 6.33 20.03
CA CYS A 52 -8.59 7.32 20.16
C CYS A 52 -8.38 8.09 21.45
N THR A 53 -8.34 9.42 21.40
CA THR A 53 -8.18 10.27 22.59
C THR A 53 -9.42 10.30 23.48
N GLU A 54 -10.58 9.91 22.96
CA GLU A 54 -11.86 10.01 23.68
C GLU A 54 -12.20 8.74 24.47
N CYS A 55 -11.93 7.55 23.90
CA CYS A 55 -12.20 6.26 24.55
C CYS A 55 -10.95 5.40 24.77
N ASN A 56 -9.76 5.93 24.45
CA ASN A 56 -8.47 5.22 24.52
C ASN A 56 -8.40 3.91 23.70
N GLY A 57 -9.33 3.72 22.76
CA GLY A 57 -9.36 2.57 21.85
C GLY A 57 -8.12 2.55 20.94
N LYS A 58 -7.46 1.41 20.82
CA LYS A 58 -6.25 1.24 19.99
C LYS A 58 -6.59 0.69 18.60
N PHE A 59 -5.92 1.16 17.56
CA PHE A 59 -6.15 0.80 16.16
C PHE A 59 -4.83 0.61 15.42
N GLY A 60 -4.81 -0.31 14.44
CA GLY A 60 -3.62 -0.63 13.64
C GLY A 60 -3.33 0.38 12.54
N THR A 61 -4.33 1.14 12.10
CA THR A 61 -4.19 2.12 11.01
C THR A 61 -4.99 3.40 11.28
N ARG A 62 -4.52 4.52 10.71
CA ARG A 62 -5.16 5.83 10.82
C ARG A 62 -6.56 5.86 10.20
N SER A 63 -6.76 5.16 9.08
CA SER A 63 -8.07 5.08 8.41
C SER A 63 -9.13 4.43 9.30
N VAL A 64 -8.76 3.37 10.03
CA VAL A 64 -9.69 2.70 10.96
C VAL A 64 -10.00 3.59 12.16
N LEU A 65 -8.99 4.26 12.74
CA LEU A 65 -9.21 5.25 13.81
C LEU A 65 -10.17 6.37 13.35
N ASN A 66 -9.95 6.95 12.18
CA ASN A 66 -10.81 8.02 11.65
C ASN A 66 -12.25 7.57 11.45
N ARG A 67 -12.47 6.35 10.92
CA ARG A 67 -13.82 5.79 10.79
C ARG A 67 -14.47 5.58 12.15
N HIS A 68 -13.72 5.07 13.12
CA HIS A 68 -14.18 4.92 14.50
C HIS A 68 -14.61 6.27 15.10
N LYS A 69 -13.77 7.31 14.98
CA LYS A 69 -14.11 8.66 15.48
C LYS A 69 -15.40 9.19 14.85
N ARG A 70 -15.56 9.09 13.53
CA ARG A 70 -16.79 9.56 12.86
C ARG A 70 -18.04 8.82 13.30
N ALA A 71 -17.93 7.53 13.60
CA ALA A 71 -19.08 6.69 13.95
C ALA A 71 -19.44 6.76 15.44
N LEU A 72 -18.45 6.84 16.33
CA LEU A 72 -18.64 6.76 17.79
C LEU A 72 -18.41 8.08 18.53
N HIS A 73 -17.76 9.05 17.89
CA HIS A 73 -17.48 10.38 18.43
C HIS A 73 -17.79 11.51 17.42
N PRO A 74 -19.05 11.61 16.94
CA PRO A 74 -19.44 12.56 15.88
C PRO A 74 -19.44 14.03 16.31
N ASP A 75 -19.55 14.31 17.62
CA ASP A 75 -19.83 15.66 18.16
C ASP A 75 -18.59 16.55 18.34
N ARG A 76 -17.38 16.04 18.08
CA ARG A 76 -16.11 16.79 18.25
C ARG A 76 -15.16 16.70 17.05
N ALA A 77 -15.73 16.58 15.84
CA ALA A 77 -14.99 16.66 14.58
C ALA A 77 -14.84 18.11 14.09
#